data_AF-D3PFK0-F1
#
_entry.id   AF-D3PFK0-F1
#
_cell.length_a   1.000
_cell.length_b   1.000
_cell.length_c   1.000
_cell.angle_alpha   90.00
_cell.angle_beta   90.00
_cell.angle_gamma   90.00
#
_symmetry.space_group_name_H-M   'P 1'
#
loop_
_entity.id
_entity.type
_entity.pdbx_description
1 polymer ?
#
loop_
_entity_poly.entity_id
_entity_poly.type
_entity_poly.pdbx_seq_one_letter_code
_entity_poly.pdbx_strand_id
1 'polypeptide(L)'
;MAFGYPLITLLLIFQIANACFITNCPVGGGKKGSGSTNLGFLNSSFQYKQCSSCGPNNTGRCFGPRLCCSSEFGCFVYSNDIAKNPCQTEAYDPVPCQNNVKSCSSVLKNGQCVFDNYCCNSSGTCRFVEEELICSVSDDKKNYEKEKELVDDLQKNMIYIRRQAYLGNGVPRLQQLNINDLEQ
;
A
#
# COMPACT_ATOMS: atom_id res chain seq x y z
N MET A 1 -17.36 -45.99 46.51
CA MET A 1 -16.76 -44.67 46.15
C MET A 1 -16.01 -44.79 44.81
N ALA A 2 -16.67 -45.21 43.71
CA ALA A 2 -15.96 -45.48 42.44
C ALA A 2 -16.67 -44.93 41.19
N PHE A 3 -17.88 -44.38 41.32
CA PHE A 3 -18.65 -43.86 40.18
C PHE A 3 -18.39 -42.37 39.89
N GLY A 4 -17.66 -41.66 40.75
CA GLY A 4 -17.33 -40.24 40.55
C GLY A 4 -16.12 -40.00 39.64
N TYR A 5 -15.19 -40.95 39.57
CA TYR A 5 -13.97 -40.83 38.78
C TYR A 5 -14.21 -40.68 37.27
N PRO A 6 -15.07 -41.50 36.61
CA PRO A 6 -15.29 -41.36 35.17
C PRO A 6 -15.98 -40.03 34.82
N LEU A 7 -16.90 -39.56 35.67
CA LEU A 7 -17.58 -38.28 35.48
C LEU A 7 -16.62 -37.09 35.60
N ILE A 8 -15.72 -37.12 36.59
CA ILE A 8 -14.71 -36.07 36.78
C ILE A 8 -13.72 -36.06 35.61
N THR A 9 -13.29 -37.23 35.13
CA THR A 9 -12.40 -37.30 33.95
C THR A 9 -13.07 -36.77 32.67
N LEU A 10 -14.36 -37.05 32.48
CA LEU A 10 -15.11 -36.63 31.29
C LEU A 10 -15.34 -35.10 31.30
N LEU A 11 -15.62 -34.53 32.48
CA LEU A 11 -15.71 -33.08 32.68
C LEU A 11 -14.35 -32.39 32.43
N LEU A 12 -13.23 -32.96 32.87
CA LEU A 12 -11.90 -32.41 32.60
C LEU A 12 -11.54 -32.42 31.11
N ILE A 13 -11.87 -33.50 30.39
CA ILE A 13 -11.64 -33.60 28.94
C ILE A 13 -12.47 -32.55 28.17
N PHE A 14 -13.72 -32.32 28.59
CA PHE A 14 -14.59 -31.31 27.97
C PHE A 14 -14.04 -29.89 28.13
N GLN A 15 -13.47 -29.55 29.29
CA GLN A 15 -12.89 -28.22 29.51
C GLN A 15 -11.59 -27.99 28.73
N ILE A 16 -10.77 -29.03 28.55
CA ILE A 16 -9.54 -28.93 27.74
C ILE A 16 -9.89 -28.85 26.24
N ALA A 17 -10.94 -29.55 25.80
CA ALA A 17 -11.44 -29.47 24.42
C ALA A 17 -11.96 -28.06 24.08
N ASN A 18 -12.66 -27.41 25.01
CA ASN A 18 -13.16 -26.04 24.80
C ASN A 18 -12.06 -24.97 24.77
N ALA A 19 -10.89 -25.24 25.38
CA ALA A 19 -9.75 -24.32 25.35
C ALA A 19 -9.01 -24.31 23.98
N CYS A 20 -9.26 -25.30 23.12
CA CYS A 20 -8.67 -25.40 21.78
C CYS A 20 -9.63 -25.04 20.64
N PHE A 21 -10.86 -24.59 20.92
CA PHE A 21 -11.82 -24.17 19.90
C PHE A 21 -11.91 -22.64 19.80
N ILE A 22 -10.84 -22.00 19.31
CA ILE A 22 -10.99 -20.70 18.65
C ILE A 22 -11.53 -21.00 17.25
N THR A 23 -12.85 -21.00 17.09
CA THR A 23 -13.53 -21.16 15.79
C THR A 23 -13.43 -19.92 14.91
N ASN A 24 -12.98 -18.79 15.48
CA ASN A 24 -12.73 -17.53 14.80
C ASN A 24 -11.28 -17.10 15.00
N CYS A 25 -10.33 -17.89 14.47
CA CYS A 25 -8.97 -17.40 14.34
C CYS A 25 -8.99 -16.32 13.24
N PRO A 26 -8.66 -15.04 13.53
CA PRO A 26 -8.42 -14.09 12.46
C PRO A 26 -7.28 -14.64 11.61
N VAL A 27 -7.50 -14.74 10.30
CA VAL A 27 -6.43 -15.05 9.34
C VAL A 27 -5.32 -14.01 9.56
N GLY A 28 -4.20 -14.44 10.12
CA GLY A 28 -3.07 -13.58 10.50
C GLY A 28 -2.70 -13.56 11.99
N GLY A 29 -3.42 -14.25 12.89
CA GLY A 29 -3.13 -14.30 14.33
C GLY A 29 -1.94 -15.20 14.75
N GLY A 30 -1.22 -15.80 13.80
CA GLY A 30 -0.04 -16.62 14.06
C GLY A 30 1.19 -15.76 14.30
N LYS A 31 1.52 -15.53 15.59
CA LYS A 31 2.80 -15.12 16.17
C LYS A 31 3.84 -14.53 15.20
N LYS A 32 4.24 -13.28 15.48
CA LYS A 32 5.57 -12.74 15.17
C LYS A 32 6.64 -13.82 15.49
N GLY A 33 7.17 -14.48 14.47
CA GLY A 33 8.11 -15.58 14.69
C GLY A 33 8.19 -16.51 13.51
N SER A 34 9.12 -16.19 12.61
CA SER A 34 9.94 -17.12 11.81
C SER A 34 9.27 -18.34 11.17
N GLY A 35 9.37 -18.39 9.85
CA GLY A 35 9.51 -19.65 9.13
C GLY A 35 8.21 -20.15 8.51
N SER A 36 7.93 -19.64 7.32
CA SER A 36 7.27 -20.43 6.27
C SER A 36 8.00 -21.77 6.20
N THR A 37 7.36 -22.84 6.68
CA THR A 37 7.81 -24.20 6.44
C THR A 37 7.43 -24.54 5.00
N ASN A 38 8.31 -24.19 4.08
CA ASN A 38 8.78 -25.03 2.98
C ASN A 38 9.95 -24.31 2.29
N LEU A 39 11.16 -24.63 2.79
CA LEU A 39 12.43 -24.82 2.10
C LEU A 39 12.67 -24.08 0.75
N GLY A 40 13.64 -23.15 0.78
CA GLY A 40 14.43 -22.65 -0.36
C GLY A 40 13.88 -21.32 -0.91
N PHE A 41 14.59 -20.20 -0.99
CA PHE A 41 16.01 -19.95 -1.11
C PHE A 41 16.31 -18.56 -0.51
N LEU A 42 17.40 -18.48 0.25
CA LEU A 42 18.36 -17.36 0.40
C LEU A 42 17.86 -15.92 0.15
N ASN A 43 17.97 -15.08 1.18
CA ASN A 43 18.21 -13.64 1.09
C ASN A 43 17.52 -12.91 -0.07
N SER A 44 16.24 -12.61 0.12
CA SER A 44 15.62 -11.51 -0.59
C SER A 44 14.68 -10.83 0.37
N SER A 45 14.77 -9.50 0.47
CA SER A 45 13.81 -8.66 1.19
C SER A 45 12.40 -9.24 1.00
N PHE A 46 11.74 -9.65 2.08
CA PHE A 46 10.39 -10.22 2.00
C PHE A 46 9.44 -9.12 1.49
N GLN A 47 9.30 -9.02 0.17
CA GLN A 47 8.36 -8.12 -0.46
C GLN A 47 7.00 -8.81 -0.43
N TYR A 48 6.13 -8.34 0.46
CA TYR A 48 4.73 -8.72 0.45
C TYR A 48 4.16 -8.43 -0.95
N LYS A 49 3.39 -9.38 -1.50
CA LYS A 49 2.67 -9.14 -2.75
C LYS A 49 1.69 -7.98 -2.57
N GLN A 50 1.41 -7.24 -3.64
CA GLN A 50 0.33 -6.27 -3.60
C GLN A 50 -1.02 -6.97 -3.42
N CYS A 51 -1.96 -6.27 -2.81
CA CYS A 51 -3.32 -6.80 -2.65
C CYS A 51 -4.01 -6.90 -4.01
N SER A 52 -5.04 -7.74 -4.06
CA SER A 52 -5.81 -8.08 -5.25
C SER A 52 -6.40 -6.83 -5.90
N SER A 53 -6.48 -6.87 -7.22
CA SER A 53 -7.13 -5.81 -7.99
C SER A 53 -8.65 -5.84 -7.80
N CYS A 54 -9.28 -4.67 -7.90
CA CYS A 54 -10.74 -4.51 -7.76
C CYS A 54 -11.24 -3.29 -8.53
N GLY A 55 -12.56 -3.12 -8.58
CA GLY A 55 -13.20 -1.97 -9.25
C GLY A 55 -13.26 -2.09 -10.78
N PRO A 56 -13.77 -1.05 -11.46
CA PRO A 56 -13.85 -1.02 -12.92
C PRO A 56 -12.46 -1.21 -13.55
N ASN A 57 -12.38 -2.01 -14.61
CA ASN A 57 -11.13 -2.32 -15.32
C ASN A 57 -9.98 -2.85 -14.43
N ASN A 58 -10.26 -3.33 -13.21
CA ASN A 58 -9.26 -3.79 -12.25
C ASN A 58 -8.19 -2.74 -11.89
N THR A 59 -8.50 -1.44 -11.99
CA THR A 59 -7.53 -0.37 -11.70
C THR A 59 -7.37 -0.07 -10.22
N GLY A 60 -8.28 -0.53 -9.36
CA GLY A 60 -8.17 -0.38 -7.90
C GLY A 60 -7.50 -1.55 -7.20
N ARG A 61 -7.27 -1.36 -5.90
CA ARG A 61 -6.70 -2.35 -4.98
C ARG A 61 -7.54 -2.47 -3.72
N CYS A 62 -7.51 -3.68 -3.14
CA CYS A 62 -8.18 -3.95 -1.87
C CYS A 62 -7.38 -3.40 -0.69
N PHE A 63 -8.04 -2.66 0.20
CA PHE A 63 -7.47 -2.08 1.44
C PHE A 63 -8.12 -2.65 2.71
N GLY A 64 -9.07 -3.55 2.52
CA GLY A 64 -9.78 -4.29 3.55
C GLY A 64 -10.73 -5.28 2.89
N PRO A 65 -11.40 -6.15 3.65
CA PRO A 65 -12.22 -7.23 3.10
C PRO A 65 -13.36 -6.74 2.21
N ARG A 66 -13.66 -5.43 2.23
CA ARG A 66 -14.79 -4.81 1.53
C ARG A 66 -14.47 -3.42 1.00
N LEU A 67 -13.22 -2.99 1.12
CA LEU A 67 -12.79 -1.66 0.76
C LEU A 67 -11.89 -1.77 -0.47
N CYS A 68 -12.34 -1.19 -1.57
CA CYS A 68 -11.60 -1.11 -2.83
C CYS A 68 -11.32 0.35 -3.14
N CYS A 69 -10.08 0.71 -3.41
CA CYS A 69 -9.71 2.09 -3.70
C CYS A 69 -8.78 2.19 -4.91
N SER A 70 -8.94 3.27 -5.67
CA SER A 70 -8.06 3.70 -6.75
C SER A 70 -7.93 5.22 -6.72
N SER A 71 -6.83 5.76 -7.25
CA SER A 71 -6.71 7.19 -7.51
C SER A 71 -7.72 7.67 -8.56
N GLU A 72 -8.16 6.81 -9.49
CA GLU A 72 -9.04 7.20 -10.60
C GLU A 72 -10.51 7.38 -10.20
N PHE A 73 -10.99 6.57 -9.25
CA PHE A 73 -12.41 6.51 -8.89
C PHE A 73 -12.69 6.66 -7.39
N GLY A 74 -11.65 6.91 -6.59
CA GLY A 74 -11.75 6.97 -5.13
C GLY A 74 -11.96 5.59 -4.50
N CYS A 75 -12.77 5.52 -3.44
CA CYS A 75 -13.03 4.28 -2.71
C CYS A 75 -14.48 3.83 -2.80
N PHE A 76 -14.67 2.53 -3.00
CA PHE A 76 -15.94 1.82 -2.87
C PHE A 76 -15.93 0.90 -1.66
N VAL A 77 -17.05 0.90 -0.92
CA VAL A 77 -17.31 -0.07 0.13
C VAL A 77 -18.33 -1.09 -0.39
N TYR A 78 -17.89 -2.31 -0.62
CA TYR A 78 -18.76 -3.38 -1.13
C TYR A 78 -19.77 -3.85 -0.07
N SER A 79 -20.96 -4.23 -0.54
CA SER A 79 -21.97 -4.93 0.25
C SER A 79 -21.47 -6.32 0.71
N ASN A 80 -22.22 -7.01 1.59
CA ASN A 80 -21.79 -8.28 2.21
C ASN A 80 -21.75 -9.45 1.20
N ASP A 81 -22.15 -9.16 -0.04
CA ASP A 81 -22.32 -10.13 -1.09
C ASP A 81 -20.95 -10.51 -1.69
N ILE A 82 -20.49 -11.72 -1.34
CA ILE A 82 -19.17 -12.26 -1.73
C ILE A 82 -19.01 -12.27 -3.25
N ALA A 83 -20.09 -12.55 -4.00
CA ALA A 83 -20.06 -12.63 -5.46
C ALA A 83 -19.70 -11.29 -6.13
N LYS A 84 -19.89 -10.17 -5.43
CA LYS A 84 -19.63 -8.82 -5.94
C LYS A 84 -18.39 -8.17 -5.32
N ASN A 85 -17.71 -8.86 -4.40
CA ASN A 85 -16.65 -8.31 -3.58
C ASN A 85 -15.34 -9.13 -3.72
N PRO A 86 -14.48 -8.79 -4.70
CA PRO A 86 -13.23 -9.50 -4.91
C PRO A 86 -12.29 -9.41 -3.69
N CYS A 87 -12.38 -8.36 -2.87
CA CYS A 87 -11.52 -8.16 -1.70
C CYS A 87 -11.79 -9.16 -0.57
N GLN A 88 -12.93 -9.83 -0.56
CA GLN A 88 -13.22 -10.85 0.44
C GLN A 88 -12.45 -12.15 0.19
N THR A 89 -11.99 -12.37 -1.05
CA THR A 89 -11.19 -13.55 -1.40
C THR A 89 -9.82 -13.52 -0.73
N GLU A 90 -9.29 -12.34 -0.43
CA GLU A 90 -8.00 -12.16 0.26
C GLU A 90 -7.97 -12.75 1.65
N ALA A 91 -9.13 -12.82 2.32
CA ALA A 91 -9.24 -13.45 3.63
C ALA A 91 -8.94 -14.95 3.58
N TYR A 92 -9.00 -15.59 2.42
CA TYR A 92 -8.68 -17.01 2.24
C TYR A 92 -7.24 -17.22 1.76
N ASP A 93 -6.49 -16.16 1.50
CA ASP A 93 -5.11 -16.25 1.05
C ASP A 93 -4.16 -16.45 2.24
N PRO A 94 -3.35 -17.53 2.26
CA PRO A 94 -2.41 -17.76 3.35
C PRO A 94 -1.23 -16.77 3.33
N VAL A 95 -0.99 -16.08 2.21
CA VAL A 95 0.12 -15.13 2.05
C VAL A 95 -0.40 -13.69 2.23
N PRO A 96 0.09 -12.95 3.25
CA PRO A 96 -0.32 -11.57 3.45
C PRO A 96 0.10 -10.67 2.29
N CYS A 97 -0.75 -9.70 1.97
CA CYS A 97 -0.50 -8.67 0.96
C CYS A 97 -0.27 -7.29 1.59
N GLN A 98 0.40 -6.40 0.87
CA GLN A 98 0.59 -4.99 1.27
C GLN A 98 0.66 -4.08 0.03
N ASN A 99 -0.10 -2.98 0.02
CA ASN A 99 -0.14 -2.03 -1.10
C ASN A 99 1.00 -0.98 -1.09
N ASN A 100 1.96 -1.07 -0.16
CA ASN A 100 3.09 -0.14 -0.01
C ASN A 100 2.71 1.36 -0.01
N VAL A 101 1.51 1.68 0.48
CA VAL A 101 1.05 3.06 0.62
C VAL A 101 1.48 3.65 1.95
N LYS A 102 1.51 4.99 2.01
CA LYS A 102 1.81 5.73 3.24
C LYS A 102 0.73 5.48 4.30
N SER A 103 1.16 5.24 5.54
CA SER A 103 0.26 5.16 6.69
C SER A 103 -0.12 6.55 7.20
N CYS A 104 -1.34 6.71 7.65
CA CYS A 104 -1.89 7.96 8.17
C CYS A 104 -2.59 7.73 9.52
N SER A 105 -2.53 8.74 10.40
CA SER A 105 -3.07 8.67 11.77
C SER A 105 -4.44 9.34 11.93
N SER A 106 -5.03 9.86 10.85
CA SER A 106 -6.28 10.63 10.87
C SER A 106 -7.51 9.77 11.21
N VAL A 107 -7.40 8.45 11.05
CA VAL A 107 -8.42 7.45 11.41
C VAL A 107 -7.87 6.53 12.51
N LEU A 108 -8.72 6.13 13.46
CA LEU A 108 -8.34 5.17 14.50
C LEU A 108 -8.00 3.81 13.88
N LYS A 109 -6.79 3.31 14.23
CA LYS A 109 -6.22 2.00 13.87
C LYS A 109 -5.80 1.90 12.39
N ASN A 110 -4.48 1.82 12.16
CA ASN A 110 -3.84 1.43 10.90
C ASN A 110 -4.43 2.12 9.66
N GLY A 111 -4.57 3.45 9.69
CA GLY A 111 -5.00 4.22 8.54
C GLY A 111 -3.95 4.18 7.41
N GLN A 112 -4.42 4.15 6.18
CA GLN A 112 -3.62 4.15 4.96
C GLN A 112 -4.15 5.20 3.98
N CYS A 113 -3.23 5.91 3.34
CA CYS A 113 -3.55 6.86 2.28
C CYS A 113 -3.94 6.07 1.03
N VAL A 114 -5.13 6.33 0.53
CA VAL A 114 -5.75 5.53 -0.55
C VAL A 114 -5.85 6.31 -1.86
N PHE A 115 -6.20 7.60 -1.80
CA PHE A 115 -6.30 8.53 -2.93
C PHE A 115 -6.36 9.97 -2.40
N ASP A 116 -5.99 10.96 -3.22
CA ASP A 116 -6.04 12.43 -3.00
C ASP A 116 -6.49 12.90 -1.61
N ASN A 117 -5.57 12.89 -0.65
CA ASN A 117 -5.80 13.41 0.71
C ASN A 117 -6.87 12.65 1.52
N TYR A 118 -7.19 11.41 1.18
CA TYR A 118 -8.05 10.52 1.97
C TYR A 118 -7.25 9.45 2.71
N CYS A 119 -7.47 9.40 4.01
CA CYS A 119 -6.97 8.38 4.91
C CYS A 119 -8.10 7.39 5.25
N CYS A 120 -7.93 6.11 4.93
CA CYS A 120 -8.92 5.07 5.21
C CYS A 120 -8.34 3.93 6.05
N ASN A 121 -9.18 3.28 6.85
CA ASN A 121 -8.83 2.03 7.54
C ASN A 121 -9.47 0.81 6.86
N SER A 122 -9.04 -0.39 7.25
CA SER A 122 -9.56 -1.66 6.71
C SER A 122 -11.07 -1.89 6.98
N SER A 123 -11.65 -1.13 7.90
CA SER A 123 -13.09 -1.15 8.19
C SER A 123 -13.92 -0.31 7.23
N GLY A 124 -13.28 0.46 6.34
CA GLY A 124 -13.95 1.35 5.39
C GLY A 124 -14.27 2.75 5.95
N THR A 125 -13.74 3.10 7.13
CA THR A 125 -13.84 4.48 7.63
C THR A 125 -12.77 5.32 6.95
N CYS A 126 -13.20 6.36 6.25
CA CYS A 126 -12.34 7.28 5.52
C CYS A 126 -12.50 8.70 6.06
N ARG A 127 -11.41 9.45 6.13
CA ARG A 127 -11.39 10.86 6.52
C ARG A 127 -10.48 11.64 5.58
N PHE A 128 -10.95 12.81 5.18
CA PHE A 128 -10.15 13.78 4.44
C PHE A 128 -9.07 14.40 5.33
N VAL A 129 -7.88 14.61 4.78
CA VAL A 129 -6.71 15.11 5.48
C VAL A 129 -6.19 16.34 4.74
N GLU A 130 -6.39 17.50 5.35
CA GLU A 130 -6.09 18.81 4.74
C GLU A 130 -4.58 19.08 4.59
N GLU A 131 -3.75 18.40 5.39
CA GLU A 131 -2.30 18.50 5.28
C GLU A 131 -1.79 17.65 4.10
N GLU A 132 -1.43 18.33 3.00
CA GLU A 132 -0.80 17.76 1.79
C GLU A 132 0.32 16.78 2.16
N LEU A 133 1.08 17.03 3.22
CA LEU A 133 2.22 16.19 3.60
C LEU A 133 1.83 14.78 4.08
N ILE A 134 0.60 14.50 4.50
CA ILE A 134 0.25 13.20 5.10
C ILE A 134 -0.11 12.16 4.03
N CYS A 135 -0.90 12.56 3.04
CA CYS A 135 -1.41 11.66 2.01
C CYS A 135 -1.22 12.19 0.57
N SER A 136 -0.38 13.20 0.34
CA SER A 136 -0.01 13.56 -1.03
C SER A 136 0.53 12.32 -1.74
N VAL A 137 -0.10 12.02 -2.87
CA VAL A 137 0.35 11.01 -3.79
C VAL A 137 1.77 11.40 -4.16
N SER A 138 2.72 10.49 -3.96
CA SER A 138 4.14 10.70 -4.17
C SER A 138 4.52 10.81 -5.66
N ASP A 139 3.75 11.55 -6.45
CA ASP A 139 4.16 12.03 -7.76
C ASP A 139 5.18 13.18 -7.63
N ASP A 140 5.25 13.81 -6.46
CA ASP A 140 6.22 14.85 -6.13
C ASP A 140 7.67 14.39 -6.27
N LYS A 141 7.98 13.10 -6.05
CA LYS A 141 9.37 12.65 -6.12
C LYS A 141 9.91 12.60 -7.54
N LYS A 142 9.09 12.16 -8.51
CA LYS A 142 9.45 12.13 -9.93
C LYS A 142 9.42 13.53 -10.53
N ASN A 143 8.45 14.36 -10.14
CA ASN A 143 8.35 15.73 -10.62
C ASN A 143 9.47 16.61 -10.05
N TYR A 144 9.82 16.44 -8.76
CA TYR A 144 10.96 17.10 -8.12
C TYR A 144 12.30 16.65 -8.70
N GLU A 145 12.50 15.36 -8.99
CA GLU A 145 13.72 14.89 -9.66
C GLU A 145 13.85 15.45 -11.10
N LYS A 146 12.73 15.49 -11.85
CA LYS A 146 12.70 16.05 -13.21
C LYS A 146 12.89 17.58 -13.22
N GLU A 147 12.30 18.29 -12.27
CA GLU A 147 12.48 19.74 -12.10
C GLU A 147 13.90 20.07 -11.64
N LYS A 148 14.49 19.25 -10.76
CA LYS A 148 15.88 19.39 -10.32
C LYS A 148 16.88 19.14 -11.45
N GLU A 149 16.62 18.16 -12.31
CA GLU A 149 17.44 17.89 -13.51
C GLU A 149 17.39 19.06 -14.49
N LEU A 150 16.20 19.63 -14.73
CA LEU A 150 16.01 20.81 -15.59
C LEU A 150 16.75 22.05 -15.04
N VAL A 151 16.71 22.26 -13.72
CA VAL A 151 17.41 23.38 -13.06
C VAL A 151 18.93 23.21 -13.13
N ASP A 152 19.46 22.00 -12.97
CA ASP A 152 20.91 21.72 -13.07
C ASP A 152 21.43 21.96 -14.50
N ASP A 153 20.65 21.58 -15.52
CA ASP A 153 21.00 21.83 -16.93
C ASP A 153 20.94 23.32 -17.30
N LEU A 154 19.95 24.06 -16.80
CA LEU A 154 19.90 25.51 -16.97
C LEU A 154 21.11 26.19 -16.31
N GLN A 155 21.52 25.74 -15.13
CA GLN A 155 22.70 26.28 -14.44
C GLN A 155 23.99 26.01 -15.21
N LYS A 156 24.18 24.79 -15.73
CA LYS A 156 25.34 24.46 -16.58
C LYS A 156 25.39 25.34 -17.83
N ASN A 157 24.26 25.54 -18.49
CA ASN A 157 24.17 26.38 -19.68
C ASN A 157 24.50 27.84 -19.39
N MET A 158 24.04 28.38 -18.25
CA MET A 158 24.39 29.74 -17.81
C MET A 158 25.88 29.89 -17.54
N ILE A 159 26.51 28.91 -16.89
CA ILE A 159 27.96 28.90 -16.64
C ILE A 159 28.73 28.85 -17.96
N TYR A 160 28.29 28.01 -18.91
CA TYR A 160 28.90 27.87 -20.22
C TYR A 160 28.84 29.18 -21.03
N ILE A 161 27.66 29.82 -21.10
CA ILE A 161 27.48 31.10 -21.80
C ILE A 161 28.36 32.18 -21.18
N ARG A 162 28.40 32.26 -19.84
CA ARG A 162 29.24 33.22 -19.12
C ARG A 162 30.72 33.00 -19.46
N ARG A 163 31.18 31.75 -19.54
CA ARG A 163 32.54 31.39 -19.94
C ARG A 163 32.86 31.80 -21.39
N GLN A 164 31.96 31.58 -22.34
CA GLN A 164 32.17 31.99 -23.74
C GLN A 164 32.28 33.50 -23.87
N ALA A 165 31.43 34.25 -23.14
CA ALA A 165 31.50 35.71 -23.10
C ALA A 165 32.86 36.23 -22.59
N TYR A 166 33.45 35.59 -21.57
CA TYR A 166 34.79 35.95 -21.08
C TYR A 166 35.90 35.62 -22.09
N LEU A 167 35.73 34.59 -22.91
CA LEU A 167 36.70 34.17 -23.92
C LEU A 167 36.60 35.00 -25.22
N GLY A 168 35.63 35.93 -25.32
CA GLY A 168 35.40 36.73 -26.53
C GLY A 168 34.83 35.92 -27.70
N ASN A 169 34.48 34.66 -27.48
CA ASN A 169 33.77 33.83 -28.44
C ASN A 169 32.29 34.22 -28.34
N GLY A 170 31.72 34.79 -29.41
CA GLY A 170 30.31 35.21 -29.42
C GLY A 170 29.37 34.12 -28.88
N VAL A 171 28.30 34.52 -28.18
CA VAL A 171 27.37 33.58 -27.53
C VAL A 171 26.72 32.68 -28.61
N PRO A 172 26.81 31.34 -28.48
CA PRO A 172 26.13 30.45 -29.42
C PRO A 172 24.61 30.58 -29.29
N ARG A 173 23.91 30.63 -30.42
CA ARG A 173 22.44 30.64 -30.49
C ARG A 173 21.92 29.32 -29.89
N LEU A 174 21.22 29.37 -28.76
CA LEU A 174 20.50 28.22 -28.23
C LEU A 174 19.49 27.75 -29.30
N GLN A 175 19.62 26.51 -29.77
CA GLN A 175 18.54 25.85 -30.50
C GLN A 175 17.35 25.79 -29.54
N GLN A 176 16.25 26.44 -29.94
CA GLN A 176 15.00 26.43 -29.19
C GLN A 176 14.62 24.96 -28.96
N LEU A 177 14.59 24.55 -27.69
CA LEU A 177 13.90 23.34 -27.27
C LEU A 177 12.46 23.46 -27.80
N ASN A 178 12.12 22.59 -28.74
CA ASN A 178 10.83 22.60 -29.40
C ASN A 178 9.80 22.14 -28.38
N ILE A 179 8.90 23.04 -27.98
CA ILE A 179 7.86 22.80 -26.95
C ILE A 179 6.74 21.86 -27.47
N ASN A 180 6.93 21.22 -28.63
CA ASN A 180 5.92 20.40 -29.29
C ASN A 180 6.00 18.89 -28.98
N ASP A 181 6.98 18.42 -28.20
CA ASP A 181 7.14 16.99 -27.88
C ASP A 181 6.53 16.57 -26.52
N LEU A 182 5.66 17.41 -25.93
CA LEU A 182 5.00 17.16 -24.62
C LEU A 182 3.48 16.88 -24.71
N GLU A 183 2.93 16.68 -25.92
CA GLU A 183 1.52 16.31 -26.15
C GLU A 183 1.32 15.00 -26.95
N GLN A 184 2.11 13.95 -26.68
CA GLN A 184 1.76 12.58 -27.12
C GLN A 184 1.90 11.57 -26.00
#